data_AF-A0AAP2DR29-F1
#
_entry.id   AF-A0AAP2DR29-F1
#
_cell.length_a   1.000
_cell.length_b   1.000
_cell.length_c   1.000
_cell.angle_alpha   90.00
_cell.angle_beta   90.00
_cell.angle_gamma   90.00
#
_symmetry.space_group_name_H-M   'P 1'
#
loop_
_entity.id
_entity.type
_entity.pdbx_description
1 polymer ?
#
loop_
_entity_poly.entity_id
_entity_poly.type
_entity_poly.pdbx_seq_one_letter_code
_entity_poly.pdbx_strand_id
1 'polypeptide(L)'
;MAFLEKLLGKKKPALKARCPITKEQIENGFGYLLTTAQVIASKKYWDMIMTEPETLSYSVSHFKNQESGTRMRSLIFEKYSSVDKPWMISDSCINLFENIDKKSAKDNAKKWWQTEGAYVPDNTGPALTALEPSLYQTWKDYAVLEAGRTRIELH
;
A
#
# COMPACT_ATOMS: atom_id res chain seq x y z
N MET A 1 -45.88 -5.69 6.20
CA MET A 1 -45.02 -4.64 5.60
C MET A 1 -43.81 -5.29 4.93
N ALA A 2 -44.00 -6.18 3.94
CA ALA A 2 -42.89 -6.96 3.34
C ALA A 2 -42.98 -7.10 1.82
N PHE A 3 -43.90 -6.37 1.17
CA PHE A 3 -44.17 -6.51 -0.27
C PHE A 3 -43.65 -5.32 -1.12
N LEU A 4 -43.37 -4.17 -0.49
CA LEU A 4 -42.87 -2.97 -1.20
C LEU A 4 -41.34 -2.91 -1.32
N GLU A 5 -40.58 -3.66 -0.50
CA GLU A 5 -39.10 -3.67 -0.60
C GLU A 5 -38.57 -4.51 -1.77
N LYS A 6 -39.39 -5.41 -2.35
CA LYS A 6 -39.00 -6.21 -3.53
C LYS A 6 -39.15 -5.47 -4.87
N LEU A 7 -39.95 -4.41 -4.93
CA LEU A 7 -40.25 -3.67 -6.17
C LEU A 7 -39.28 -2.51 -6.44
N LEU A 8 -38.58 -2.02 -5.41
CA LEU A 8 -37.55 -0.99 -5.52
C LEU A 8 -36.15 -1.60 -5.37
N GLY A 9 -35.86 -2.61 -6.19
CA GLY A 9 -34.58 -3.31 -6.24
C GLY A 9 -33.42 -2.40 -6.62
N LYS A 10 -32.99 -1.54 -5.68
CA LYS A 10 -31.68 -0.89 -5.73
C LYS A 10 -30.65 -2.00 -5.62
N LYS A 11 -30.20 -2.52 -6.76
CA LYS A 11 -29.03 -3.41 -6.82
C LYS A 11 -27.93 -2.74 -5.99
N LYS A 12 -27.41 -3.46 -4.99
CA LYS A 12 -26.20 -3.02 -4.29
C LYS A 12 -25.16 -2.68 -5.36
N PRO A 13 -24.52 -1.50 -5.29
CA PRO A 13 -23.49 -1.14 -6.25
C PRO A 13 -22.41 -2.23 -6.23
N ALA A 14 -22.00 -2.66 -7.43
CA ALA A 14 -20.95 -3.67 -7.55
C ALA A 14 -19.70 -3.19 -6.81
N LEU A 15 -19.09 -4.08 -6.02
CA LEU A 15 -17.83 -3.81 -5.36
C LEU A 15 -16.79 -3.44 -6.41
N LYS A 16 -16.10 -2.32 -6.20
CA LYS A 16 -15.01 -1.84 -7.06
C LYS A 16 -13.74 -1.81 -6.23
N ALA A 17 -12.65 -2.30 -6.80
CA ALA A 17 -11.33 -2.12 -6.23
C ALA A 17 -10.48 -1.30 -7.19
N ARG A 18 -9.60 -0.48 -6.63
CA ARG A 18 -8.64 0.33 -7.38
C ARG A 18 -7.27 0.08 -6.78
N CYS A 19 -6.28 -0.20 -7.63
CA CYS A 19 -4.91 -0.35 -7.18
C CYS A 19 -4.43 0.97 -6.57
N PRO A 20 -3.97 1.01 -5.31
CA PRO A 20 -3.50 2.24 -4.69
C PRO A 20 -2.19 2.74 -5.31
N ILE A 21 -1.47 1.89 -6.04
CA ILE A 21 -0.21 2.21 -6.71
C ILE A 21 -0.49 2.72 -8.13
N THR A 22 -0.95 1.84 -9.03
CA THR A 22 -1.16 2.16 -10.44
C THR A 22 -2.42 2.98 -10.71
N LYS A 23 -3.31 3.09 -9.71
CA LYS A 23 -4.62 3.74 -9.82
C LYS A 23 -5.57 3.08 -10.83
N GLU A 24 -5.22 1.91 -11.34
CA GLU A 24 -6.05 1.11 -12.24
C GLU A 24 -7.24 0.49 -11.49
N GLN A 25 -8.38 0.34 -12.18
CA GLN A 25 -9.49 -0.46 -11.67
C GLN A 25 -9.09 -1.94 -11.71
N ILE A 26 -9.45 -2.69 -10.67
CA ILE A 26 -9.19 -4.12 -10.57
C ILE A 26 -10.53 -4.84 -10.73
N GLU A 27 -10.61 -5.70 -11.73
CA GLU A 27 -11.77 -6.52 -12.00
C GLU A 27 -12.00 -7.57 -10.90
N ASN A 28 -13.24 -7.98 -10.72
CA ASN A 28 -13.61 -8.98 -9.71
C ASN A 28 -12.86 -10.30 -9.99
N GLY A 29 -12.24 -10.87 -8.95
CA GLY A 29 -11.46 -12.11 -9.05
C GLY A 29 -9.98 -11.90 -9.38
N PHE A 30 -9.55 -10.67 -9.66
CA PHE A 30 -8.15 -10.30 -9.89
C PHE A 30 -7.52 -9.59 -8.69
N GLY A 31 -6.19 -9.45 -8.74
CA GLY A 31 -5.39 -8.76 -7.72
C GLY A 31 -4.91 -9.63 -6.55
N TYR A 32 -4.14 -8.98 -5.69
CA TYR A 32 -3.54 -9.54 -4.47
C TYR A 32 -3.91 -8.65 -3.30
N LEU A 33 -4.30 -9.26 -2.17
CA LEU A 33 -4.67 -8.52 -0.99
C LEU A 33 -3.52 -8.58 0.02
N LEU A 34 -2.88 -7.43 0.24
CA LEU A 34 -1.73 -7.29 1.13
C LEU A 34 -2.07 -6.49 2.38
N THR A 35 -1.38 -6.75 3.48
CA THR A 35 -1.43 -5.89 4.68
C THR A 35 -0.48 -4.70 4.53
N THR A 36 -0.68 -3.65 5.32
CA THR A 36 0.24 -2.49 5.34
C THR A 36 1.65 -2.92 5.74
N ALA A 37 1.79 -3.87 6.68
CA ALA A 37 3.07 -4.47 7.06
C ALA A 37 3.81 -5.10 5.86
N GLN A 38 3.09 -5.85 5.02
CA GLN A 38 3.64 -6.46 3.80
C GLN A 38 4.04 -5.41 2.75
N VAL A 39 3.23 -4.36 2.60
CA VAL A 39 3.50 -3.25 1.66
C VAL A 39 4.76 -2.50 2.04
N ILE A 40 4.90 -2.12 3.31
CA ILE A 40 6.05 -1.32 3.75
C ILE A 40 7.34 -2.12 3.90
N ALA A 41 7.24 -3.46 3.98
CA ALA A 41 8.39 -4.35 4.06
C ALA A 41 9.02 -4.62 2.67
N SER A 42 9.18 -3.57 1.86
CA SER A 42 9.74 -3.66 0.51
C SER A 42 10.61 -2.45 0.18
N LYS A 43 11.86 -2.69 -0.21
CA LYS A 43 12.78 -1.63 -0.64
C LYS A 43 12.34 -1.05 -1.97
N LYS A 44 11.96 -1.91 -2.92
CA LYS A 44 11.50 -1.50 -4.26
C LYS A 44 10.29 -0.58 -4.19
N TYR A 45 9.38 -0.86 -3.26
CA TYR A 45 8.23 -0.01 -3.00
C TYR A 45 8.67 1.39 -2.55
N TRP A 46 9.54 1.48 -1.54
CA TRP A 46 10.02 2.77 -1.05
C TRP A 46 10.86 3.53 -2.06
N ASP A 47 11.72 2.85 -2.82
CA ASP A 47 12.49 3.47 -3.89
C ASP A 47 11.55 4.10 -4.92
N MET A 48 10.47 3.41 -5.30
CA MET A 48 9.45 3.96 -6.18
C MET A 48 8.76 5.16 -5.51
N ILE A 49 8.18 5.00 -4.32
CA ILE A 49 7.43 6.08 -3.63
C ILE A 49 8.29 7.32 -3.43
N MET A 50 9.58 7.20 -3.13
CA MET A 50 10.48 8.34 -2.92
C MET A 50 11.05 8.93 -4.23
N THR A 51 10.83 8.28 -5.37
CA THR A 51 11.24 8.80 -6.69
C THR A 51 10.08 9.08 -7.64
N GLU A 52 8.84 9.00 -7.15
CA GLU A 52 7.66 9.48 -7.87
C GLU A 52 7.70 11.01 -8.06
N PRO A 53 7.09 11.56 -9.12
CA PRO A 53 7.10 13.00 -9.39
C PRO A 53 6.64 13.87 -8.21
N GLU A 54 5.66 13.39 -7.43
CA GLU A 54 5.10 14.14 -6.29
C GLU A 54 6.03 14.22 -5.07
N THR A 55 7.00 13.31 -4.95
CA THR A 55 7.84 13.15 -3.76
C THR A 55 9.33 13.36 -4.04
N LEU A 56 9.75 13.30 -5.30
CA LEU A 56 11.14 13.38 -5.75
C LEU A 56 11.86 14.63 -5.21
N SER A 57 11.19 15.78 -5.18
CA SER A 57 11.76 17.03 -4.69
C SER A 57 12.18 16.95 -3.21
N TYR A 58 11.44 16.22 -2.38
CA TYR A 58 11.79 16.00 -0.97
C TYR A 58 12.99 15.07 -0.83
N SER A 59 13.10 14.08 -1.72
CA SER A 59 14.28 13.20 -1.79
C SER A 59 15.53 13.94 -2.21
N VAL A 60 15.44 14.80 -3.24
CA VAL A 60 16.54 15.70 -3.64
C VAL A 60 16.94 16.60 -2.47
N SER A 61 15.96 17.23 -1.81
CA SER A 61 16.21 18.12 -0.66
C SER A 61 16.91 17.39 0.48
N HIS A 62 16.46 16.18 0.81
CA HIS A 62 17.07 15.32 1.83
C HIS A 62 18.54 15.01 1.50
N PHE A 63 18.82 14.56 0.28
CA PHE A 63 20.19 14.24 -0.14
C PHE A 63 21.09 15.47 -0.34
N LYS A 64 20.51 16.67 -0.49
CA LYS A 64 21.20 17.96 -0.37
C LYS A 64 21.34 18.43 1.09
N ASN A 65 21.12 17.54 2.06
CA ASN A 65 21.21 17.79 3.51
C ASN A 65 20.27 18.88 4.03
N GLN A 66 19.10 19.05 3.40
CA GLN A 66 18.06 19.96 3.89
C GLN A 66 17.11 19.21 4.83
N GLU A 67 16.99 19.71 6.06
CA GLU A 67 16.13 19.12 7.10
C GLU A 67 14.67 18.99 6.66
N SER A 68 14.17 19.96 5.87
CA SER A 68 12.83 19.94 5.29
C SER A 68 12.57 18.66 4.46
N GLY A 69 13.57 18.19 3.72
CA GLY A 69 13.48 16.95 2.93
C GLY A 69 13.32 15.72 3.82
N THR A 70 14.15 15.59 4.86
CA THR A 70 14.07 14.48 5.83
C THR A 70 12.73 14.47 6.56
N ARG A 71 12.25 15.65 6.98
CA ARG A 71 10.95 15.80 7.63
C ARG A 71 9.82 15.34 6.73
N MET A 72 9.80 15.78 5.47
CA MET A 72 8.76 15.38 4.53
C MET A 72 8.79 13.89 4.21
N ARG A 73 9.97 13.29 4.05
CA ARG A 73 10.13 11.84 3.86
C ARG A 73 9.62 11.04 5.06
N SER A 74 9.81 11.55 6.28
CA SER A 74 9.25 10.95 7.50
C SER A 74 7.71 10.98 7.50
N LEU A 75 7.11 12.11 7.12
CA LEU A 75 5.66 12.24 6.99
C LEU A 75 5.09 11.33 5.89
N ILE A 76 5.81 11.16 4.78
CA ILE A 76 5.44 10.22 3.71
C ILE A 76 5.44 8.80 4.28
N PHE A 77 6.50 8.37 4.97
CA PHE A 77 6.53 7.05 5.58
C PHE A 77 5.38 6.83 6.57
N GLU A 78 5.09 7.81 7.43
CA GLU A 78 3.98 7.75 8.39
C GLU A 78 2.63 7.61 7.68
N LYS A 79 2.37 8.40 6.64
CA LYS A 79 1.14 8.33 5.83
C LYS A 79 0.89 6.93 5.28
N TYR A 80 1.91 6.27 4.75
CA TYR A 80 1.76 4.95 4.13
C TYR A 80 1.76 3.82 5.16
N SER A 81 2.51 3.96 6.26
CA SER A 81 2.59 2.95 7.32
C SER A 81 1.40 2.99 8.28
N SER A 82 0.61 4.06 8.32
CA SER A 82 -0.56 4.19 9.20
C SER A 82 -1.86 3.65 8.61
N VAL A 83 -1.84 3.06 7.41
CA VAL A 83 -3.07 2.57 6.75
C VAL A 83 -3.63 1.37 7.51
N ASP A 84 -4.91 1.46 7.87
CA ASP A 84 -5.63 0.45 8.66
C ASP A 84 -6.17 -0.70 7.82
N LYS A 85 -6.51 -0.44 6.56
CA LYS A 85 -7.17 -1.36 5.64
C LYS A 85 -6.17 -2.15 4.79
N PRO A 86 -6.54 -3.35 4.32
CA PRO A 86 -5.70 -4.09 3.40
C PRO A 86 -5.68 -3.43 2.02
N TRP A 87 -4.62 -3.70 1.27
CA TRP A 87 -4.30 -3.11 -0.01
C TRP A 87 -4.65 -4.09 -1.13
N MET A 88 -5.58 -3.71 -2.01
CA MET A 88 -5.82 -4.47 -3.24
C MET A 88 -4.82 -4.04 -4.30
N ILE A 89 -3.83 -4.89 -4.57
CA ILE A 89 -2.72 -4.65 -5.49
C ILE A 89 -2.99 -5.35 -6.82
N SER A 90 -2.79 -4.64 -7.94
CA SER A 90 -2.95 -5.21 -9.28
C SER A 90 -1.83 -6.18 -9.64
N ASP A 91 -2.13 -7.13 -10.54
CA ASP A 91 -1.12 -8.04 -11.11
C ASP A 91 0.03 -7.29 -11.80
N SER A 92 -0.22 -6.09 -12.34
CA SER A 92 0.78 -5.24 -12.99
C SER A 92 1.90 -4.77 -12.06
N CYS A 93 1.65 -4.68 -10.74
CA CYS A 93 2.58 -4.08 -9.79
C CYS A 93 2.91 -4.94 -8.57
N ILE A 94 2.40 -6.18 -8.48
CA ILE A 94 2.71 -7.10 -7.37
C ILE A 94 4.22 -7.36 -7.19
N ASN A 95 5.01 -7.29 -8.27
CA ASN A 95 6.46 -7.50 -8.23
C ASN A 95 7.24 -6.35 -7.54
N LEU A 96 6.58 -5.24 -7.20
CA LEU A 96 7.14 -4.18 -6.38
C LEU A 96 7.27 -4.59 -4.91
N PHE A 97 6.52 -5.59 -4.46
CA PHE A 97 6.49 -6.01 -3.06
C PHE A 97 7.39 -7.23 -2.88
N GLU A 98 8.38 -7.10 -2.00
CA GLU A 98 9.39 -8.12 -1.75
C GLU A 98 8.93 -9.05 -0.63
N ASN A 99 9.40 -10.31 -0.66
CA ASN A 99 9.11 -11.31 0.38
C ASN A 99 7.62 -11.60 0.63
N ILE A 100 6.78 -11.43 -0.40
CA ILE A 100 5.35 -11.74 -0.33
C ILE A 100 5.07 -13.17 -0.77
N ASP A 101 4.31 -13.92 0.03
CA ASP A 101 3.63 -15.12 -0.43
C ASP A 101 2.46 -14.72 -1.35
N LYS A 102 2.73 -14.71 -2.66
CA LYS A 102 1.75 -14.35 -3.69
C LYS A 102 0.56 -15.29 -3.73
N LYS A 103 0.73 -16.56 -3.35
CA LYS A 103 -0.38 -17.53 -3.34
C LYS A 103 -1.35 -17.16 -2.23
N SER A 104 -0.87 -16.99 -1.01
CA SER A 104 -1.71 -16.55 0.12
C SER A 104 -2.35 -15.18 -0.12
N ALA A 105 -1.61 -14.23 -0.70
CA ALA A 105 -2.16 -12.91 -1.03
C ALA A 105 -3.30 -12.98 -2.08
N LYS A 106 -3.20 -13.90 -3.05
CA LYS A 106 -4.24 -14.13 -4.05
C LYS A 106 -5.46 -14.84 -3.44
N ASP A 107 -5.24 -15.80 -2.56
CA ASP A 107 -6.33 -16.46 -1.81
C ASP A 107 -7.06 -15.47 -0.90
N ASN A 108 -6.34 -14.54 -0.27
CA ASN A 108 -6.92 -13.44 0.50
C ASN A 108 -7.77 -12.50 -0.37
N ALA A 109 -7.28 -12.13 -1.56
CA ALA A 109 -8.06 -11.33 -2.51
C ALA A 109 -9.35 -12.04 -2.93
N LYS A 110 -9.27 -13.34 -3.22
CA LYS A 110 -10.45 -14.15 -3.55
C LYS A 110 -11.50 -14.13 -2.43
N LYS A 111 -11.09 -14.30 -1.17
CA LYS A 111 -12.00 -14.22 -0.01
C LYS A 111 -12.60 -12.82 0.13
N TRP A 112 -11.83 -11.76 -0.12
CA TRP A 112 -12.31 -10.38 -0.11
C TRP A 112 -13.38 -10.13 -1.17
N TRP A 113 -13.17 -10.60 -2.41
CA TRP A 113 -14.18 -10.52 -3.46
C TRP A 113 -15.46 -11.30 -3.12
N GLN A 114 -15.32 -12.52 -2.58
CA GLN A 114 -16.45 -13.38 -2.19
C GLN A 114 -17.28 -12.83 -1.04
N THR A 115 -16.67 -12.03 -0.17
CA THR A 115 -17.31 -11.43 1.01
C THR A 115 -17.73 -9.98 0.77
N GLU A 116 -17.85 -9.55 -0.48
CA GLU A 116 -18.20 -8.18 -0.86
C GLU A 116 -17.29 -7.12 -0.17
N GLY A 117 -16.02 -7.46 0.07
CA GLY A 117 -15.00 -6.60 0.66
C GLY A 117 -14.92 -6.64 2.19
N ALA A 118 -15.65 -7.53 2.84
CA ALA A 118 -15.68 -7.64 4.30
C ALA A 118 -14.51 -8.46 4.89
N TYR A 119 -13.88 -9.35 4.11
CA TYR A 119 -12.74 -10.12 4.60
C TYR A 119 -11.53 -9.24 4.89
N VAL A 120 -10.88 -9.47 6.03
CA VAL A 120 -9.66 -8.77 6.43
C VAL A 120 -8.61 -9.83 6.76
N PRO A 121 -7.45 -9.84 6.08
CA PRO A 121 -6.36 -10.75 6.43
C PRO A 121 -5.89 -10.55 7.87
N ASP A 122 -5.36 -11.61 8.47
CA ASP A 122 -4.67 -11.50 9.76
C ASP A 122 -3.52 -10.49 9.67
N ASN A 123 -3.23 -9.82 10.78
CA ASN A 123 -2.21 -8.79 10.87
C ASN A 123 -2.44 -7.56 9.96
N THR A 124 -3.70 -7.31 9.58
CA THR A 124 -4.12 -6.04 8.97
C THR A 124 -4.19 -4.94 10.02
N GLY A 125 -3.77 -3.74 9.63
CA GLY A 125 -3.73 -2.56 10.47
C GLY A 125 -2.50 -1.71 10.17
N PRO A 126 -2.31 -0.62 10.94
CA PRO A 126 -1.08 0.16 10.89
C PRO A 126 0.15 -0.71 11.09
N ALA A 127 1.20 -0.48 10.32
CA ALA A 127 2.42 -1.26 10.40
C ALA A 127 3.10 -1.13 11.78
N LEU A 128 2.91 -0.01 12.48
CA LEU A 128 3.43 0.19 13.83
C LEU A 128 2.86 -0.83 14.83
N THR A 129 1.62 -1.30 14.63
CA THR A 129 0.99 -2.30 15.50
C THR A 129 1.14 -3.72 14.96
N ALA A 130 1.35 -3.87 13.64
CA ALA A 130 1.41 -5.17 12.95
C ALA A 130 2.83 -5.73 12.79
N LEU A 131 3.86 -4.91 12.92
CA LEU A 131 5.26 -5.34 12.85
C LEU A 131 5.93 -5.29 14.21
N GLU A 132 6.94 -6.13 14.37
CA GLU A 132 7.90 -6.00 15.47
C GLU A 132 8.57 -4.60 15.42
N PRO A 133 8.78 -3.94 16.58
CA PRO A 133 9.31 -2.58 16.63
C PRO A 133 10.64 -2.39 15.86
N SER A 134 11.53 -3.38 15.92
CA SER A 134 12.81 -3.35 15.21
C SER A 134 12.65 -3.40 13.69
N LEU A 135 11.69 -4.17 13.18
CA LEU A 135 11.39 -4.24 11.75
C LEU A 135 10.74 -2.94 11.28
N TYR A 136 9.79 -2.41 12.05
CA TYR A 136 9.18 -1.11 11.74
C TYR A 136 10.24 -0.01 11.62
N GLN A 137 11.17 0.05 12.59
CA GLN A 137 12.26 1.02 12.56
C GLN A 137 13.21 0.79 11.38
N THR A 138 13.56 -0.46 11.08
CA THR A 138 14.40 -0.79 9.92
C THR A 138 13.80 -0.27 8.61
N TRP A 139 12.50 -0.46 8.41
CA TRP A 139 11.80 0.02 7.21
C TRP A 139 11.63 1.53 7.20
N LYS A 140 11.42 2.15 8.37
CA LYS A 140 11.41 3.61 8.52
C LYS A 140 12.75 4.21 8.12
N ASP A 141 13.84 3.68 8.64
CA ASP A 141 15.19 4.17 8.38
C ASP A 141 15.53 4.02 6.89
N TYR A 142 15.23 2.87 6.29
CA TYR A 142 15.43 2.69 4.85
C TYR A 142 14.62 3.71 4.04
N ALA A 143 13.31 3.80 4.29
CA ALA A 143 12.41 4.68 3.54
C ALA A 143 12.83 6.16 3.67
N VAL A 144 13.19 6.60 4.88
CA VAL A 144 13.49 8.01 5.15
C VAL A 144 14.92 8.37 4.75
N LEU A 145 15.91 7.49 4.97
CA LEU A 145 17.32 7.86 4.82
C LEU A 145 17.95 7.39 3.49
N GLU A 146 17.47 6.30 2.91
CA GLU A 146 18.17 5.64 1.80
C GLU A 146 17.34 5.49 0.52
N ALA A 147 16.02 5.34 0.65
CA ALA A 147 15.17 5.04 -0.49
C ALA A 147 15.28 6.10 -1.60
N GLY A 148 15.53 5.61 -2.82
CA GLY A 148 15.71 6.43 -4.02
C GLY A 148 17.10 7.05 -4.22
N ARG A 149 18.07 6.85 -3.30
CA ARG A 149 19.42 7.45 -3.40
C ARG A 149 20.10 7.15 -4.73
N THR A 150 20.01 5.92 -5.23
CA THR A 150 20.67 5.48 -6.48
C THR A 150 20.01 6.00 -7.75
N ARG A 151 18.86 6.67 -7.62
CA ARG A 151 18.06 7.18 -8.75
C ARG A 151 18.06 8.70 -8.84
N ILE A 152 18.78 9.38 -7.95
CA ILE A 152 18.83 10.84 -7.88
C ILE A 152 20.24 11.29 -8.25
N GLU A 153 20.33 12.07 -9.33
CA GLU A 153 21.55 12.78 -9.68
C GLU A 153 21.60 14.11 -8.92
N LEU A 154 22.64 14.29 -8.11
CA LEU A 154 22.89 15.54 -7.40
C LEU A 154 23.74 16.46 -8.28
N HIS A 155 23.08 17.27 -9.09
CA HIS A 155 23.70 18.40 -9.80
C HIS A 155 23.75 19.65 -8.91
#